data_AF-A0A0E0KZ50-F1
#
_entry.id   AF-A0A0E0KZ50-F1
#
_cell.length_a   1.000
_cell.length_b   1.000
_cell.length_c   1.000
_cell.angle_alpha   90.00
_cell.angle_beta   90.00
_cell.angle_gamma   90.00
#
_symmetry.space_group_name_H-M   'P 1'
#
loop_
_entity.id
_entity.type
_entity.pdbx_description
1 polymer ?
#
loop_
_entity_poly.entity_id
_entity_poly.type
_entity_poly.pdbx_seq_one_letter_code
_entity_poly.pdbx_strand_id
1 'polypeptide(L)'
;MDDCGYVDGVEIYSSETGLWNYMESEWDPDTTIYDHTRTFFNGMLHFVQEGIAILSMWKGRYGGTFNFPELEEVEDVFAWMACFIGRSQGKLCYLSAYDTAPSNLSIWVLEDYSKDEWTLKHKLTTDQLSEKMNCKCKTDHVVAVHPECNLIYYIAGGDTLMSY
;
A
#
# COMPACT_ATOMS: atom_id res chain seq x y z
N MET A 1 11.03 16.95 -18.63
CA MET A 1 9.56 16.94 -18.64
C MET A 1 9.22 15.49 -18.84
N ASP A 2 9.18 14.75 -17.73
CA ASP A 2 8.72 13.38 -17.75
C ASP A 2 7.20 13.47 -17.74
N ASP A 3 6.59 12.83 -18.72
CA ASP A 3 5.16 12.74 -18.92
C ASP A 3 4.61 11.84 -17.80
N CYS A 4 4.38 12.42 -16.62
CA CYS A 4 3.77 11.73 -15.50
C CYS A 4 2.37 11.30 -15.96
N GLY A 5 2.16 10.00 -16.16
CA GLY A 5 0.94 9.46 -16.76
C GLY A 5 -0.24 9.63 -15.82
N TYR A 6 -0.94 10.75 -15.94
CA TYR A 6 -2.22 11.00 -15.30
C TYR A 6 -3.27 10.02 -15.82
N VAL A 7 -4.26 9.71 -14.99
CA VAL A 7 -5.29 8.73 -15.33
C VAL A 7 -6.50 9.44 -15.88
N ASP A 8 -6.65 9.40 -17.21
CA ASP A 8 -7.80 9.97 -17.91
C ASP A 8 -9.07 9.11 -17.78
N GLY A 9 -8.93 7.80 -17.52
CA GLY A 9 -10.07 6.90 -17.39
C GLY A 9 -9.69 5.43 -17.22
N VAL A 10 -10.72 4.60 -17.06
CA VAL A 10 -10.61 3.14 -16.92
C VAL A 10 -11.35 2.44 -18.06
N GLU A 11 -10.67 1.56 -18.77
CA GLU A 11 -11.28 0.67 -19.75
C GLU A 11 -11.57 -0.71 -19.14
N ILE A 12 -12.82 -1.16 -19.21
CA ILE A 12 -13.26 -2.43 -18.62
C ILE A 12 -13.75 -3.36 -19.73
N TYR A 13 -13.09 -4.50 -19.87
CA TYR A 13 -13.54 -5.58 -20.73
C TYR A 13 -14.62 -6.42 -20.06
N SER A 14 -15.70 -6.71 -20.80
CA SER A 14 -16.72 -7.69 -20.40
C SER A 14 -16.58 -8.96 -21.22
N SER A 15 -16.34 -10.10 -20.56
CA SER A 15 -16.30 -11.40 -21.21
C SER A 15 -17.69 -11.87 -21.67
N GLU A 16 -18.76 -11.36 -21.06
CA GLU A 16 -20.15 -11.70 -21.41
C GLU A 16 -20.56 -11.07 -22.75
N THR A 17 -20.16 -9.82 -22.99
CA THR A 17 -20.52 -9.08 -24.21
C THR A 17 -19.39 -9.05 -25.24
N GLY A 18 -18.16 -9.35 -24.84
CA GLY A 18 -16.96 -9.24 -25.66
C GLY A 18 -16.53 -7.80 -25.95
N LEU A 19 -17.08 -6.81 -25.24
CA LEU A 19 -16.87 -5.38 -25.49
C LEU A 19 -16.06 -4.72 -24.38
N TRP A 20 -15.30 -3.69 -24.77
CA TRP A 20 -14.67 -2.74 -23.86
C TRP A 20 -15.64 -1.58 -23.56
N ASN A 21 -15.69 -1.17 -22.31
CA ASN A 21 -16.44 0.00 -21.87
C ASN A 21 -15.47 0.99 -21.24
N TYR A 22 -15.37 2.17 -21.83
CA TYR A 22 -14.59 3.27 -21.28
C TYR A 22 -15.42 4.01 -20.22
N MET A 23 -14.77 4.34 -19.10
CA MET A 23 -15.28 5.25 -18.10
C MET A 23 -14.25 6.35 -17.87
N GLU A 24 -14.69 7.60 -17.96
CA GLU A 24 -13.85 8.75 -17.64
C GLU A 24 -13.45 8.72 -16.16
N SER A 25 -12.23 9.15 -15.87
CA SER A 25 -11.70 9.22 -14.52
C SER A 25 -12.43 10.30 -13.72
N GLU A 26 -12.94 9.91 -12.56
CA GLU A 26 -13.45 10.85 -11.55
C GLU A 26 -12.36 11.25 -10.55
N TRP A 27 -11.09 11.03 -10.90
CA TRP A 27 -9.97 11.18 -9.97
C TRP A 27 -9.50 12.64 -9.94
N ASP A 28 -8.69 12.96 -8.93
CA ASP A 28 -7.94 14.20 -8.98
C ASP A 28 -7.03 14.15 -10.23
N PRO A 29 -7.02 15.20 -11.08
CA PRO A 29 -6.19 15.24 -12.29
C PRO A 29 -4.71 14.97 -12.02
N ASP A 30 -4.22 15.23 -10.81
CA ASP A 30 -2.84 14.99 -10.43
C ASP A 30 -2.58 13.56 -9.92
N THR A 31 -3.58 12.67 -9.98
CA THR A 31 -3.46 11.29 -9.49
C THR A 31 -2.64 10.44 -10.45
N THR A 32 -1.55 9.87 -9.93
CA THR A 32 -0.68 8.92 -10.65
C THR A 32 -0.88 7.49 -10.13
N ILE A 33 -0.78 6.49 -11.02
CA ILE A 33 -0.77 5.05 -10.64
C ILE A 33 0.63 4.47 -10.86
N TYR A 34 1.62 4.97 -10.14
CA TYR A 34 2.95 4.34 -10.14
C TYR A 34 3.07 3.17 -9.15
N ASP A 35 1.99 2.88 -8.42
CA ASP A 35 2.10 2.06 -7.23
C ASP A 35 2.20 0.55 -7.50
N HIS A 36 3.07 -0.05 -6.68
CA HIS A 36 3.49 -1.43 -6.76
C HIS A 36 2.52 -2.39 -6.06
N THR A 37 1.60 -1.89 -5.24
CA THR A 37 0.80 -2.74 -4.33
C THR A 37 -0.69 -2.46 -4.43
N ARG A 38 -1.48 -3.53 -4.65
CA ARG A 38 -2.93 -3.42 -4.89
C ARG A 38 -3.63 -4.62 -4.30
N THR A 39 -4.81 -4.43 -3.75
CA THR A 39 -5.59 -5.53 -3.18
C THR A 39 -7.09 -5.31 -3.36
N PHE A 40 -7.86 -6.39 -3.43
CA PHE A 40 -9.31 -6.32 -3.43
C PHE A 40 -9.85 -6.51 -2.00
N PHE A 41 -10.68 -5.56 -1.56
CA PHE A 41 -11.33 -5.59 -0.25
C PHE A 41 -12.71 -4.93 -0.32
N ASN A 42 -13.72 -5.55 0.30
CA ASN A 42 -15.12 -5.09 0.25
C ASN A 42 -15.64 -4.79 -1.17
N GLY A 43 -15.23 -5.61 -2.15
CA GLY A 43 -15.61 -5.46 -3.56
C GLY A 43 -14.88 -4.34 -4.31
N MET A 44 -14.05 -3.55 -3.64
CA MET A 44 -13.28 -2.47 -4.23
C MET A 44 -11.81 -2.85 -4.41
N LEU A 45 -11.17 -2.27 -5.43
CA LEU A 45 -9.72 -2.31 -5.62
C LEU A 45 -9.10 -1.18 -4.80
N HIS A 46 -8.16 -1.52 -3.93
CA HIS A 46 -7.42 -0.60 -3.07
C HIS A 46 -5.96 -0.56 -3.52
N PHE A 47 -5.37 0.63 -3.63
CA PHE A 47 -3.96 0.83 -3.94
C PHE A 47 -3.46 2.12 -3.28
N VAL A 48 -2.15 2.25 -3.12
CA VAL A 48 -1.53 3.45 -2.54
C VAL A 48 -1.20 4.43 -3.66
N GLN A 49 -1.42 5.72 -3.46
CA GLN A 49 -0.94 6.77 -4.36
C GLN A 49 0.31 7.38 -3.73
N GLU A 50 1.52 7.01 -4.18
CA GLU A 50 2.81 7.60 -3.79
C GLU A 50 2.99 7.94 -2.28
N GLY A 51 2.38 7.17 -1.37
CA GLY A 51 2.42 7.48 0.08
C GLY A 51 1.56 8.68 0.52
N ILE A 52 0.68 9.19 -0.34
CA ILE A 52 -0.17 10.38 -0.16
C ILE A 52 -1.61 10.03 0.21
N ALA A 53 -2.26 9.15 -0.56
CA ALA A 53 -3.58 8.58 -0.23
C ALA A 53 -3.66 7.04 -0.41
N ILE A 54 -4.60 6.39 0.28
CA ILE A 54 -5.09 5.06 -0.12
C ILE A 54 -6.36 5.27 -0.93
N LEU A 55 -6.33 4.86 -2.20
CA LEU A 55 -7.44 5.03 -3.13
C LEU A 55 -8.23 3.74 -3.27
N SER A 56 -9.56 3.88 -3.28
CA SER A 56 -10.50 2.77 -3.50
C SER A 56 -11.26 2.92 -4.80
N MET A 57 -11.50 1.80 -5.50
CA MET A 57 -12.24 1.80 -6.75
C MET A 57 -13.29 0.71 -6.85
N TRP A 58 -14.46 1.07 -7.35
CA TRP A 58 -15.54 0.15 -7.68
C TRP A 58 -15.81 0.16 -9.18
N LYS A 59 -15.49 -0.95 -9.87
CA LYS A 59 -15.73 -1.10 -11.33
C LYS A 59 -15.28 0.12 -12.15
N GLY A 60 -14.05 0.59 -11.92
CA GLY A 60 -13.46 1.72 -12.62
C GLY A 60 -13.91 3.11 -12.14
N ARG A 61 -14.83 3.19 -11.17
CA ARG A 61 -15.24 4.45 -10.55
C ARG A 61 -14.51 4.67 -9.23
N TYR A 62 -14.26 5.94 -8.92
CA TYR A 62 -13.70 6.36 -7.65
C TYR A 62 -14.66 6.01 -6.51
N GLY A 63 -14.16 5.24 -5.53
CA GLY A 63 -14.91 4.75 -4.38
C GLY A 63 -14.62 5.51 -3.09
N GLY A 64 -13.68 6.46 -3.12
CA GLY A 64 -13.24 7.24 -1.97
C GLY A 64 -11.74 7.11 -1.68
N THR A 65 -11.29 7.96 -0.76
CA THR A 65 -9.92 8.02 -0.25
C THR A 65 -9.93 7.78 1.26
N PHE A 66 -9.00 6.97 1.72
CA PHE A 66 -8.70 6.78 3.14
C PHE A 66 -7.48 7.62 3.51
N ASN A 67 -7.52 8.25 4.68
CA ASN A 67 -6.39 9.02 5.18
C ASN A 67 -5.25 8.10 5.57
N PHE A 68 -4.03 8.59 5.41
CA PHE A 68 -2.87 7.90 5.93
C PHE A 68 -2.83 8.01 7.45
N PRO A 69 -2.60 6.88 8.16
CA PRO A 69 -2.53 6.92 9.62
C PRO A 69 -1.29 7.65 10.16
N GLU A 70 -0.29 7.94 9.32
CA GLU A 70 1.07 8.34 9.73
C GLU A 70 1.55 9.66 9.09
N LEU A 71 0.66 10.42 8.44
CA LEU A 71 1.02 11.68 7.73
C LEU A 71 1.44 12.84 8.64
N GLU A 72 1.13 12.82 9.94
CA GLU A 72 1.28 14.01 10.79
C GLU A 72 2.72 14.34 11.23
N GLU A 73 3.72 13.46 11.04
CA GLU A 73 5.06 13.63 11.66
C GLU A 73 6.27 13.61 10.72
N VAL A 74 6.09 13.56 9.39
CA VAL A 74 7.22 13.35 8.46
C VAL A 74 7.52 14.62 7.65
N GLU A 75 8.63 15.29 7.98
CA GLU A 75 9.11 16.51 7.32
C GLU A 75 9.54 16.29 5.85
N ASP A 76 9.83 15.04 5.46
CA ASP A 76 10.31 14.69 4.12
C ASP A 76 9.52 13.53 3.50
N VAL A 77 8.54 13.88 2.66
CA VAL A 77 7.72 12.94 1.88
C VAL A 77 8.59 12.09 0.94
N PHE A 78 9.80 12.56 0.56
CA PHE A 78 10.73 11.82 -0.31
C PHE A 78 11.57 10.76 0.44
N ALA A 79 11.50 10.68 1.77
CA ALA A 79 12.13 9.61 2.56
C ALA A 79 11.30 8.31 2.58
N TRP A 80 10.16 8.28 1.87
CA TRP A 80 9.29 7.12 1.79
C TRP A 80 9.83 6.09 0.79
N MET A 81 10.26 4.92 1.27
CA MET A 81 10.89 3.91 0.41
C MET A 81 9.89 2.91 -0.17
N ALA A 82 8.84 2.55 0.59
CA ALA A 82 7.82 1.62 0.11
C ALA A 82 6.55 1.68 0.95
N CYS A 83 5.41 1.70 0.28
CA CYS A 83 4.09 1.49 0.84
C CYS A 83 3.56 0.15 0.34
N PHE A 84 2.99 -0.67 1.24
CA PHE A 84 2.28 -1.88 0.83
C PHE A 84 0.86 -1.89 1.37
N ILE A 85 -0.10 -2.14 0.50
CA ILE A 85 -1.49 -2.42 0.89
C ILE A 85 -1.89 -3.85 0.55
N GLY A 86 -2.51 -4.51 1.52
CA GLY A 86 -2.90 -5.91 1.39
C GLY A 86 -4.08 -6.28 2.27
N ARG A 87 -4.38 -7.57 2.31
CA ARG A 87 -5.41 -8.12 3.17
C ARG A 87 -4.78 -9.17 4.08
N SER A 88 -5.15 -9.16 5.36
CA SER A 88 -4.87 -10.25 6.31
C SER A 88 -6.07 -10.48 7.21
N GLN A 89 -6.46 -11.73 7.38
CA GLN A 89 -7.55 -12.18 8.27
C GLN A 89 -8.85 -11.40 8.09
N GLY A 90 -9.22 -11.18 6.82
CA GLY A 90 -10.44 -10.45 6.48
C GLY A 90 -10.40 -8.95 6.78
N LYS A 91 -9.23 -8.38 7.04
CA LYS A 91 -9.03 -6.93 7.24
C LYS A 91 -8.05 -6.36 6.23
N LEU A 92 -8.24 -5.09 5.91
CA LEU A 92 -7.29 -4.33 5.11
C LEU A 92 -6.08 -3.95 5.97
N CYS A 93 -4.89 -4.16 5.44
CA CYS A 93 -3.64 -3.88 6.13
C CYS A 93 -2.79 -2.95 5.28
N TYR A 94 -2.18 -1.99 5.94
CA TYR A 94 -1.28 -1.03 5.36
C TYR A 94 0.08 -1.14 6.05
N LEU A 95 1.15 -1.15 5.27
CA LEU A 95 2.52 -1.24 5.76
C LEU A 95 3.32 -0.07 5.19
N SER A 96 3.94 0.70 6.09
CA SER A 96 4.83 1.81 5.74
C SER A 96 6.26 1.47 6.14
N ALA A 97 7.20 1.72 5.22
CA ALA A 97 8.63 1.66 5.49
C ALA A 97 9.28 3.02 5.17
N TYR A 98 9.90 3.64 6.18
CA TYR A 98 10.59 4.93 6.05
C TYR A 98 12.10 4.76 6.09
N ASP A 99 12.85 5.37 5.16
CA ASP A 99 14.33 5.44 5.24
C ASP A 99 14.79 6.59 6.14
N THR A 100 14.24 6.64 7.35
CA THR A 100 14.79 7.46 8.42
C THR A 100 16.03 6.77 9.01
N ALA A 101 16.81 7.48 9.83
CA ALA A 101 17.86 6.88 10.64
C ALA A 101 17.43 6.90 12.12
N PRO A 102 16.97 5.76 12.71
CA PRO A 102 16.82 4.43 12.11
C PRO A 102 15.56 4.30 11.23
N SER A 103 15.56 3.35 10.29
CA SER A 103 14.42 3.10 9.42
C SER A 103 13.32 2.40 10.19
N ASN A 104 12.06 2.68 9.88
CA ASN A 104 10.92 2.15 10.64
C ASN A 104 9.94 1.43 9.72
N LEU A 105 9.46 0.28 10.19
CA LEU A 105 8.35 -0.47 9.61
C LEU A 105 7.15 -0.36 10.55
N SER A 106 6.07 0.27 10.08
CA SER A 106 4.79 0.33 10.81
C SER A 106 3.75 -0.54 10.08
N ILE A 107 2.98 -1.30 10.86
CA ILE A 107 1.90 -2.16 10.36
C ILE A 107 0.58 -1.66 10.94
N TRP A 108 -0.27 -1.18 10.05
CA TRP A 108 -1.57 -0.62 10.32
C TRP A 108 -2.67 -1.57 9.84
N VAL A 109 -3.74 -1.68 10.63
CA VAL A 109 -4.91 -2.49 10.28
C VAL A 109 -6.15 -1.60 10.35
N LEU A 110 -6.96 -1.64 9.30
CA LEU A 110 -8.24 -0.96 9.25
C LEU A 110 -9.27 -1.78 10.04
N GLU A 111 -9.61 -1.30 11.23
CA GLU A 111 -10.51 -1.99 12.17
C GLU A 111 -11.98 -1.73 11.83
N ASP A 112 -12.32 -0.48 11.50
CA ASP A 112 -13.65 -0.09 11.03
C ASP A 112 -13.53 0.58 9.65
N TYR A 113 -13.89 -0.17 8.62
CA TYR A 113 -13.89 0.30 7.23
C TYR A 113 -14.80 1.50 7.00
N SER A 114 -15.93 1.59 7.72
CA SER A 114 -16.91 2.66 7.50
C SER A 114 -16.50 3.99 8.11
N LYS A 115 -15.56 3.96 9.05
CA LYS A 115 -15.07 5.13 9.80
C LYS A 115 -13.64 5.52 9.46
N ASP A 116 -12.98 4.83 8.52
CA ASP A 116 -11.55 5.02 8.25
C ASP A 116 -10.69 4.85 9.53
N GLU A 117 -11.06 3.87 10.38
CA GLU A 117 -10.43 3.69 11.69
C GLU A 117 -9.23 2.74 11.61
N TRP A 118 -8.05 3.31 11.41
CA TRP A 118 -6.79 2.58 11.40
C TRP A 118 -6.18 2.44 12.80
N THR A 119 -5.67 1.25 13.11
CA THR A 119 -4.96 0.97 14.35
C THR A 119 -3.55 0.48 14.05
N LEU A 120 -2.54 1.09 14.66
CA LEU A 120 -1.16 0.61 14.65
C LEU A 120 -1.05 -0.67 15.48
N LYS A 121 -0.67 -1.78 14.85
CA LYS A 121 -0.46 -3.07 15.53
C LYS A 121 0.99 -3.28 15.94
N HIS A 122 1.91 -2.90 15.05
CA HIS A 122 3.33 -3.09 15.26
C HIS A 122 4.11 -1.91 14.68
N LYS A 123 5.15 -1.50 15.39
CA LYS A 123 6.17 -0.56 14.92
C LYS A 123 7.53 -1.16 15.25
N LEU A 124 8.36 -1.35 14.23
CA LEU A 124 9.67 -1.98 14.35
C LEU A 124 10.71 -1.06 13.74
N THR A 125 11.83 -0.85 14.44
CA THR A 125 13.00 -0.16 13.87
C THR A 125 13.87 -1.14 13.09
N THR A 126 14.73 -0.65 12.19
CA THR A 126 15.74 -1.49 11.51
C THR A 126 16.59 -2.27 12.49
N ASP A 127 16.93 -1.67 13.63
CA ASP A 127 17.73 -2.33 14.65
C ASP A 127 16.96 -3.51 15.27
N GLN A 128 15.68 -3.32 15.61
CA GLN A 128 14.83 -4.39 16.13
C GLN A 128 14.58 -5.50 15.09
N LEU A 129 14.43 -5.12 13.82
CA LEU A 129 14.33 -6.07 12.71
C LEU A 129 15.65 -6.86 12.59
N SER A 130 16.78 -6.16 12.57
CA SER A 130 18.12 -6.72 12.42
C SER A 130 18.51 -7.66 13.56
N GLU A 131 18.21 -7.28 14.81
CA GLU A 131 18.43 -8.11 16.00
C GLU A 131 17.62 -9.40 15.96
N LYS A 132 16.32 -9.30 15.62
CA LYS A 132 15.46 -10.49 15.49
C LYS A 132 15.90 -11.40 14.34
N MET A 133 16.46 -10.83 13.28
CA MET A 133 16.86 -11.55 12.07
C MET A 133 18.31 -12.04 12.09
N ASN A 134 19.11 -11.67 13.11
CA ASN A 134 20.56 -11.87 13.11
C ASN A 134 21.25 -11.38 11.80
N CYS A 135 20.69 -10.37 11.13
CA CYS A 135 21.16 -9.81 9.85
C CYS A 135 21.23 -8.29 10.03
N LYS A 136 22.36 -7.65 9.68
CA LYS A 136 22.49 -6.17 9.74
C LYS A 136 21.90 -5.49 8.49
N CYS A 137 20.79 -6.01 8.02
CA CYS A 137 20.35 -5.84 6.64
C CYS A 137 19.21 -4.83 6.62
N LYS A 138 19.33 -3.80 5.77
CA LYS A 138 18.19 -2.94 5.47
C LYS A 138 17.13 -3.80 4.79
N THR A 139 15.88 -3.64 5.21
CA THR A 139 14.73 -4.21 4.50
C THR A 139 14.57 -3.44 3.20
N ASP A 140 14.66 -4.13 2.07
CA ASP A 140 14.66 -3.47 0.76
C ASP A 140 13.24 -3.20 0.27
N HIS A 141 12.29 -4.12 0.52
CA HIS A 141 10.86 -3.93 0.24
C HIS A 141 10.00 -5.07 0.80
N VAL A 142 8.74 -4.75 1.16
CA VAL A 142 7.71 -5.74 1.45
C VAL A 142 7.25 -6.38 0.14
N VAL A 143 7.14 -7.71 0.12
CA VAL A 143 6.76 -8.50 -1.05
C VAL A 143 5.28 -8.87 -1.03
N ALA A 144 4.78 -9.35 0.10
CA ALA A 144 3.41 -9.84 0.21
C ALA A 144 2.95 -9.92 1.66
N VAL A 145 1.64 -9.82 1.87
CA VAL A 145 0.96 -10.14 3.13
C VAL A 145 0.11 -11.38 2.91
N HIS A 146 0.25 -12.38 3.78
CA HIS A 146 -0.53 -13.60 3.71
C HIS A 146 -2.00 -13.30 4.08
N PRO A 147 -2.97 -13.68 3.23
CA PRO A 147 -4.37 -13.30 3.41
C PRO A 147 -5.01 -13.82 4.70
N GLU A 148 -4.47 -14.89 5.30
CA GLU A 148 -5.12 -15.59 6.44
C GLU A 148 -4.24 -15.72 7.71
N CYS A 149 -2.93 -15.46 7.64
CA CYS A 149 -1.99 -15.98 8.65
C CYS A 149 -1.23 -14.90 9.42
N ASN A 150 -1.56 -13.60 9.26
CA ASN A 150 -0.77 -12.49 9.82
C ASN A 150 0.73 -12.59 9.49
N LEU A 151 1.07 -13.23 8.37
CA LEU A 151 2.45 -13.36 7.90
C LEU A 151 2.74 -12.26 6.88
N ILE A 152 3.88 -11.60 7.05
CA ILE A 152 4.35 -10.56 6.14
C ILE A 152 5.69 -11.01 5.57
N TYR A 153 5.77 -11.09 4.25
CA TYR A 153 6.99 -11.43 3.53
C TYR A 153 7.70 -10.19 3.02
N TYR A 154 9.01 -10.11 3.18
CA TYR A 154 9.84 -8.98 2.74
C TYR A 154 11.24 -9.47 2.35
N ILE A 155 11.92 -8.70 1.50
CA ILE A 155 13.32 -8.95 1.13
C ILE A 155 14.23 -8.15 2.05
N ALA A 156 15.26 -8.80 2.61
CA ALA A 156 16.34 -8.11 3.28
C ALA A 156 17.70 -8.55 2.75
N GLY A 157 18.66 -7.63 2.80
CA GLY A 157 20.05 -7.90 2.43
C GLY A 157 20.25 -8.12 0.94
N GLY A 158 19.31 -7.68 0.10
CA GLY A 158 19.36 -7.76 -1.36
C GLY A 158 18.83 -9.06 -1.97
N ASP A 159 18.84 -10.19 -1.24
CA ASP A 159 18.56 -11.51 -1.82
C ASP A 159 17.79 -12.49 -0.92
N THR A 160 17.52 -12.14 0.33
CA THR A 160 16.91 -13.05 1.29
C THR A 160 15.44 -12.71 1.53
N LEU A 161 14.54 -13.64 1.18
CA LEU A 161 13.11 -13.56 1.51
C LEU A 161 12.88 -14.02 2.96
N MET A 162 12.28 -13.15 3.76
CA MET A 162 11.97 -13.43 5.17
C MET A 162 10.49 -13.20 5.46
N SER A 163 10.01 -13.79 6.56
CA SER A 163 8.64 -13.61 7.05
C SER A 163 8.62 -13.13 8.50
N TYR A 164 7.71 -12.21 8.80
CA TYR A 164 7.32 -11.80 10.15
C TYR A 164 5.92 -12.33 10.44
#